data_AF-A0A9D7T001-F1
#
_entry.id   AF-A0A9D7T001-F1
#
_cell.length_a   1.000
_cell.length_b   1.000
_cell.length_c   1.000
_cell.angle_alpha   90.00
_cell.angle_beta   90.00
_cell.angle_gamma   90.00
#
_symmetry.space_group_name_H-M   'P 1'
#
loop_
_entity.id
_entity.type
_entity.pdbx_description
1 polymer ?
#
loop_
_entity_poly.entity_id
_entity_poly.type
_entity_poly.pdbx_seq_one_letter_code
_entity_poly.pdbx_strand_id
1 'polypeptide(L)'
;MSPLVFLTPLWFIFEIAQLIVSERFLGVKQIEAGTDPRLHAPREPLAFAWSAGLMLFWLWLVAMLFQPIGRAQIAAMIVITLAGYVVRRSCGLKWVLVVLTFEGAIRIGMLLSIAALAWRKF
;
A
#
# COMPACT_ATOMS: atom_id res chain seq x y z
N MET A 1 -25.11 4.79 -0.36
CA MET A 1 -23.63 4.73 -0.39
C MET A 1 -23.19 3.34 -0.77
N SER A 2 -22.08 3.18 -1.49
CA SER A 2 -21.56 1.84 -1.81
C SER A 2 -20.96 1.20 -0.56
N PRO A 3 -21.29 -0.07 -0.25
CA PRO A 3 -20.70 -0.79 0.89
C PRO A 3 -19.16 -0.84 0.85
N LEU A 4 -18.57 -0.73 -0.35
CA LEU A 4 -17.13 -0.75 -0.55
C LEU A 4 -16.40 0.38 0.17
N VAL A 5 -17.05 1.52 0.39
CA VAL A 5 -16.43 2.69 1.05
C VAL A 5 -16.12 2.40 2.52
N PHE A 6 -16.89 1.54 3.16
CA PHE A 6 -16.67 1.16 4.56
C PHE A 6 -15.43 0.28 4.76
N LEU A 7 -14.85 -0.26 3.69
CA LEU A 7 -13.58 -0.99 3.76
C LEU A 7 -12.37 -0.03 3.82
N THR A 8 -12.56 1.28 3.63
CA THR A 8 -11.46 2.28 3.67
C THR A 8 -10.62 2.21 4.96
N PRO A 9 -11.19 2.10 6.18
CA PRO A 9 -10.40 1.99 7.41
C PRO A 9 -9.58 0.70 7.47
N LEU A 10 -10.11 -0.41 6.94
CA LEU A 10 -9.37 -1.67 6.85
C LEU A 10 -8.12 -1.51 5.98
N TRP A 11 -8.28 -0.90 4.81
CA TRP A 11 -7.16 -0.65 3.89
C TRP A 11 -6.17 0.37 4.45
N PHE A 12 -6.65 1.36 5.20
CA PHE A 12 -5.78 2.30 5.89
C PHE A 12 -4.85 1.60 6.89
N ILE A 13 -5.40 0.68 7.70
CA ILE A 13 -4.60 -0.14 8.63
C ILE A 13 -3.63 -1.03 7.84
N PHE A 14 -4.08 -1.62 6.74
CA PHE A 14 -3.25 -2.45 5.89
C PHE A 14 -2.05 -1.68 5.31
N GLU A 15 -2.24 -0.45 4.81
CA GLU A 15 -1.16 0.42 4.33
C GLU A 15 -0.13 0.75 5.41
N ILE A 16 -0.59 1.05 6.62
CA ILE A 16 0.31 1.28 7.76
C ILE A 16 1.12 0.01 8.05
N ALA A 17 0.46 -1.16 8.06
CA ALA A 17 1.13 -2.43 8.25
C ALA A 17 2.16 -2.71 7.15
N GLN A 18 1.87 -2.37 5.89
CA GLN A 18 2.82 -2.48 4.78
C GLN A 18 4.06 -1.62 5.00
N LEU A 19 3.91 -0.38 5.49
CA LEU A 19 5.05 0.49 5.81
C LEU A 19 5.89 -0.06 6.96
N ILE A 20 5.26 -0.51 8.04
CA ILE A 20 5.95 -1.12 9.18
C ILE A 20 6.75 -2.35 8.75
N VAL A 21 6.14 -3.22 7.93
CA VAL A 21 6.80 -4.41 7.40
C VAL A 21 7.93 -4.02 6.45
N SER A 22 7.73 -3.01 5.59
CA SER A 22 8.77 -2.52 4.69
C SER A 22 10.00 -2.02 5.45
N GLU A 23 9.80 -1.23 6.50
CA GLU A 23 10.88 -0.78 7.39
C GLU A 23 11.55 -1.96 8.11
N ARG A 24 10.79 -2.98 8.49
CA ARG A 24 11.34 -4.16 9.17
C ARG A 24 12.21 -5.04 8.27
N PHE A 25 12.02 -5.04 6.96
CA PHE A 25 12.79 -5.89 6.04
C PHE A 25 13.81 -5.11 5.20
N LEU A 26 13.55 -3.83 4.92
CA LEU A 26 14.35 -2.96 4.06
C LEU A 26 14.89 -1.73 4.79
N GLY A 27 14.70 -1.65 6.10
CA GLY A 27 15.13 -0.56 6.96
C GLY A 27 16.63 -0.31 6.91
N VAL A 28 17.00 0.92 7.29
CA VAL A 28 18.41 1.39 7.29
C VAL A 28 19.32 0.44 8.09
N LYS A 29 18.81 -0.12 9.19
CA LYS A 29 19.55 -1.08 10.02
C LYS A 29 19.89 -2.39 9.31
N GLN A 30 19.02 -2.91 8.43
CA GLN A 30 19.34 -4.12 7.65
C GLN A 30 20.36 -3.82 6.55
N ILE A 31 20.26 -2.64 5.95
CA ILE A 31 21.19 -2.17 4.92
C ILE A 31 22.60 -2.02 5.51
N GLU A 32 22.73 -1.44 6.71
CA GLU A 32 24.00 -1.32 7.43
C GLU A 32 24.59 -2.68 7.81
N ALA A 33 23.74 -3.64 8.17
CA ALA A 33 24.15 -5.01 8.50
C ALA A 33 24.49 -5.88 7.28
N GLY A 34 24.37 -5.35 6.05
CA GLY A 34 24.61 -6.09 4.81
C GLY A 34 23.73 -7.33 4.63
N THR A 35 22.63 -7.41 5.37
CA THR A 35 21.74 -8.57 5.37
C THR A 35 20.86 -8.52 4.14
N ASP A 36 20.91 -9.57 3.29
CA ASP A 36 20.03 -9.64 2.13
C ASP A 36 18.59 -9.96 2.61
N PRO A 37 17.61 -9.05 2.39
CA PRO A 37 16.22 -9.26 2.78
C PRO A 37 15.60 -10.51 2.15
N ARG A 38 16.13 -10.96 1.00
CA ARG A 38 15.64 -12.12 0.25
C ARG A 38 15.93 -13.44 0.94
N LEU A 39 16.89 -13.47 1.87
CA LEU A 39 17.27 -14.66 2.63
C LEU A 39 16.34 -14.91 3.83
N HIS A 40 15.53 -13.92 4.21
CA HIS A 40 14.60 -14.00 5.33
C HIS A 40 13.16 -14.04 4.85
N ALA A 41 12.78 -15.16 4.22
CA ALA A 41 11.42 -15.39 3.78
C ALA A 41 10.45 -15.38 4.99
N PRO A 42 9.28 -14.71 4.88
CA PRO A 42 8.23 -14.82 5.88
C PRO A 42 7.76 -16.26 6.02
N ARG A 43 7.23 -16.61 7.20
CA ARG A 43 6.57 -17.92 7.40
C ARG A 43 5.42 -18.06 6.40
N GLU A 44 5.21 -19.25 5.84
CA GLU A 44 4.19 -19.54 4.82
C GLU A 44 2.80 -18.96 5.10
N PRO A 45 2.19 -19.10 6.30
CA PRO A 45 0.85 -18.55 6.53
C PRO A 45 0.84 -17.03 6.47
N LEU A 46 1.91 -16.37 6.91
CA LEU A 46 2.05 -14.92 6.81
C LEU A 46 2.21 -14.49 5.35
N ALA A 47 3.04 -15.21 4.58
CA ALA A 47 3.23 -14.95 3.15
C ALA A 47 1.91 -15.09 2.36
N PHE A 48 1.12 -16.13 2.67
CA PHE A 48 -0.20 -16.33 2.09
C PHE A 48 -1.16 -15.20 2.46
N ALA A 49 -1.29 -14.88 3.76
CA ALA A 49 -2.18 -13.82 4.23
C ALA A 49 -1.83 -12.46 3.62
N TRP A 50 -0.53 -12.14 3.50
CA TRP A 50 -0.07 -10.90 2.87
C TRP A 50 -0.40 -10.85 1.38
N SER A 51 -0.17 -11.95 0.66
CA SER A 51 -0.45 -12.06 -0.78
C SER A 51 -1.96 -11.96 -1.06
N ALA A 52 -2.77 -12.62 -0.24
CA ALA A 52 -4.23 -12.53 -0.30
C ALA A 52 -4.70 -11.10 0.01
N GLY A 53 -4.15 -10.44 1.02
CA GLY A 53 -4.44 -9.05 1.35
C GLY A 53 -4.14 -8.08 0.21
N LEU A 54 -2.97 -8.24 -0.44
CA LEU A 54 -2.60 -7.47 -1.64
C LEU A 54 -3.58 -7.70 -2.80
N MET A 55 -3.97 -8.95 -3.05
CA MET A 55 -4.92 -9.28 -4.11
C MET A 55 -6.29 -8.66 -3.84
N LEU A 56 -6.79 -8.77 -2.61
CA LEU A 56 -8.06 -8.17 -2.20
C LEU A 56 -8.02 -6.64 -2.26
N PHE A 57 -6.88 -6.02 -1.93
CA PHE A 57 -6.69 -4.58 -2.05
C PHE A 57 -6.78 -4.12 -3.51
N TRP A 58 -6.12 -4.83 -4.43
CA TRP A 58 -6.23 -4.56 -5.86
C TRP A 58 -7.65 -4.75 -6.39
N LEU A 59 -8.32 -5.83 -5.97
CA LEU A 59 -9.72 -6.07 -6.33
C LEU A 59 -10.61 -4.91 -5.85
N TRP A 60 -10.37 -4.42 -4.64
CA TRP A 60 -11.09 -3.27 -4.08
C TRP A 60 -10.81 -1.98 -4.84
N LEU A 61 -9.55 -1.69 -5.22
CA LEU A 61 -9.19 -0.53 -6.04
C LEU A 61 -9.95 -0.55 -7.38
N VAL A 62 -9.95 -1.69 -8.07
CA VAL A 62 -10.66 -1.85 -9.34
C VAL A 62 -12.16 -1.69 -9.14
N ALA A 63 -12.75 -2.31 -8.12
CA ALA A 63 -14.17 -2.19 -7.81
C ALA A 63 -14.57 -0.73 -7.49
N MET A 64 -13.69 0.02 -6.81
CA MET A 64 -13.90 1.42 -6.47
C MET A 64 -13.90 2.36 -7.68
N LEU A 65 -13.20 2.03 -8.78
CA LEU A 65 -13.25 2.83 -10.00
C LEU A 65 -14.67 2.94 -10.58
N PHE A 66 -15.51 1.93 -10.35
CA PHE A 66 -16.91 1.94 -10.79
C PHE A 66 -17.82 2.77 -9.88
N GLN A 67 -17.38 3.15 -8.68
CA GLN A 67 -18.17 3.95 -7.74
C GLN A 67 -17.94 5.45 -7.99
N PRO A 68 -18.95 6.32 -8.00
CA PRO A 68 -18.78 7.76 -8.30
C PRO A 68 -18.01 8.52 -7.21
N ILE A 69 -17.93 7.97 -5.99
CA ILE A 69 -17.23 8.57 -4.87
C ILE A 69 -15.77 8.13 -4.85
N GLY A 70 -14.83 9.08 -4.71
CA GLY A 70 -13.41 8.74 -4.54
C GLY A 70 -12.68 8.27 -5.81
N ARG A 71 -13.30 8.32 -7.01
CA ARG A 71 -12.67 7.83 -8.26
C ARG A 71 -11.31 8.46 -8.53
N ALA A 72 -11.19 9.76 -8.35
CA ALA A 72 -9.95 10.49 -8.60
C ALA A 72 -8.83 10.03 -7.65
N GLN A 73 -9.15 9.86 -6.36
CA GLN A 73 -8.23 9.35 -5.35
C GLN A 73 -7.75 7.93 -5.68
N ILE A 74 -8.68 7.05 -6.07
CA ILE A 74 -8.37 5.67 -6.43
C ILE A 74 -7.54 5.59 -7.71
N ALA A 75 -7.86 6.39 -8.72
CA ALA A 75 -7.05 6.49 -9.93
C ALA A 75 -5.62 6.98 -9.61
N ALA A 76 -5.48 7.99 -8.74
CA ALA A 76 -4.18 8.44 -8.27
C ALA A 76 -3.41 7.35 -7.51
N MET A 77 -4.09 6.56 -6.67
CA MET A 77 -3.49 5.41 -5.98
C MET A 77 -2.97 4.35 -6.95
N ILE A 78 -3.70 4.07 -8.03
CA ILE A 78 -3.25 3.12 -9.07
C ILE A 78 -2.01 3.67 -9.78
N VAL A 79 -2.05 4.94 -10.18
CA VAL A 79 -0.92 5.60 -10.88
C VAL A 79 0.33 5.60 -10.00
N ILE A 80 0.22 5.99 -8.73
CA ILE A 80 1.39 6.03 -7.83
C ILE A 80 1.94 4.63 -7.56
N THR A 81 1.08 3.60 -7.48
CA THR A 81 1.52 2.20 -7.29
C THR A 81 2.29 1.70 -8.51
N LEU A 82 1.80 1.97 -9.72
CA LEU A 82 2.47 1.61 -10.97
C LEU A 82 3.79 2.37 -11.14
N ALA A 83 3.79 3.67 -10.89
CA ALA A 83 4.99 4.49 -10.93
C ALA A 83 6.03 4.02 -9.89
N GLY A 84 5.60 3.75 -8.67
CA GLY A 84 6.43 3.21 -7.60
C GLY A 84 7.04 1.86 -7.96
N TYR A 85 6.29 0.97 -8.62
CA TYR A 85 6.84 -0.29 -9.15
C TYR A 85 7.94 -0.04 -10.20
N VAL A 86 7.72 0.89 -11.13
CA VAL A 86 8.71 1.23 -12.18
C VAL A 86 9.98 1.85 -11.60
N VAL A 87 9.87 2.66 -10.55
CA VAL A 87 11.05 3.22 -9.88
C VAL A 87 11.80 2.15 -9.10
N ARG A 88 11.09 1.28 -8.36
CA ARG A 88 11.69 0.22 -7.53
C ARG A 88 12.47 -0.83 -8.33
N ARG A 89 12.04 -1.15 -9.55
CA ARG A 89 12.79 -2.07 -10.43
C ARG A 89 14.12 -1.50 -10.93
N SER A 90 14.29 -0.18 -10.90
CA SER A 90 15.45 0.52 -11.47
C SER A 90 16.39 1.11 -10.42
N CYS A 91 16.02 1.09 -9.14
CA CYS A 91 16.81 1.66 -8.06
C CYS A 91 17.45 0.58 -7.17
N GLY A 92 18.57 0.92 -6.52
CA GLY A 92 19.21 0.03 -5.56
C GLY A 92 18.35 -0.15 -4.29
N LEU A 93 18.55 -1.26 -3.57
CA LEU A 93 17.81 -1.60 -2.34
C LEU A 93 17.68 -0.44 -1.33
N LYS A 94 18.71 0.40 -1.21
CA LYS A 94 18.69 1.59 -0.33
C LYS A 94 17.57 2.59 -0.66
N TRP A 95 17.27 2.77 -1.95
CA TRP A 95 16.26 3.70 -2.44
C TRP A 95 14.86 3.09 -2.48
N VAL A 96 14.75 1.75 -2.44
CA VAL A 96 13.45 1.06 -2.45
C VAL A 96 12.62 1.45 -1.23
N LEU A 97 13.22 1.52 -0.04
CA LEU A 97 12.52 1.92 1.18
C LEU A 97 11.98 3.35 1.07
N VAL A 98 12.80 4.30 0.59
CA VAL A 98 12.39 5.70 0.40
C VAL A 98 11.17 5.77 -0.53
N VAL A 99 11.22 5.05 -1.65
CA VAL A 99 10.10 5.00 -2.61
C VAL A 99 8.86 4.39 -1.98
N LEU A 100 8.98 3.29 -1.23
CA LEU A 100 7.86 2.65 -0.53
C LEU A 100 7.21 3.59 0.50
N THR A 101 8.00 4.36 1.23
CA THR A 101 7.51 5.31 2.21
C THR A 101 6.74 6.45 1.56
N PHE A 102 7.27 7.03 0.47
CA PHE A 102 6.54 8.05 -0.29
C PHE A 102 5.26 7.50 -0.92
N GLU A 103 5.32 6.33 -1.56
CA GLU A 103 4.17 5.65 -2.16
C GLU A 103 3.08 5.37 -1.11
N GLY A 104 3.48 4.87 0.06
CA GLY A 104 2.57 4.58 1.18
C GLY A 104 1.98 5.86 1.78
N ALA A 105 2.76 6.93 1.97
CA ALA A 105 2.26 8.21 2.48
C ALA A 105 1.17 8.81 1.56
N ILE A 106 1.39 8.75 0.25
CA ILE A 106 0.39 9.20 -0.74
C ILE A 106 -0.87 8.34 -0.66
N ARG A 107 -0.74 7.00 -0.62
CA ARG A 107 -1.89 6.09 -0.51
C ARG A 107 -2.69 6.32 0.78
N ILE A 108 -2.00 6.49 1.92
CA ILE A 108 -2.61 6.84 3.21
C ILE A 108 -3.38 8.17 3.11
N GLY A 109 -2.79 9.20 2.51
CA GLY A 109 -3.46 10.49 2.29
C GLY A 109 -4.73 10.37 1.43
N MET A 110 -4.67 9.56 0.37
CA MET A 110 -5.83 9.29 -0.50
C MET A 110 -6.93 8.52 0.25
N LEU A 111 -6.58 7.52 1.06
CA LEU A 111 -7.54 6.79 1.90
C LEU A 111 -8.21 7.69 2.93
N LEU A 112 -7.45 8.58 3.58
CA LEU A 112 -8.01 9.60 4.49
C LEU A 112 -8.96 10.55 3.76
N SER A 113 -8.62 10.97 2.54
CA SER A 113 -9.50 11.80 1.70
C SER A 113 -10.81 11.09 1.39
N ILE A 114 -10.77 9.80 1.03
CA ILE A 114 -11.97 8.99 0.79
C ILE A 114 -12.81 8.84 2.06
N ALA A 115 -12.17 8.58 3.20
CA ALA A 115 -12.85 8.47 4.50
C ALA A 115 -13.55 9.81 4.87
N ALA A 116 -12.88 10.94 4.67
CA ALA A 116 -13.47 12.26 4.90
C ALA A 116 -14.65 12.55 3.95
N LEU A 117 -14.56 12.17 2.68
CA LEU A 117 -15.66 12.27 1.73
C LEU A 117 -16.84 11.38 2.10
N ALA A 118 -16.56 10.17 2.60
CA ALA A 118 -17.57 9.25 3.10
C ALA A 118 -18.29 9.85 4.31
N TRP A 119 -17.53 10.40 5.27
CA TRP A 119 -18.07 11.04 6.47
C TRP A 119 -18.95 12.25 6.13
N ARG A 120 -18.54 13.11 5.20
CA ARG A 120 -19.32 14.30 4.80
C ARG A 120 -20.65 13.99 4.11
N LYS A 121 -20.79 12.78 3.56
CA LYS A 121 -22.01 12.34 2.86
C LYS A 121 -22.89 11.43 3.73
N PHE A 122 -22.42 11.09 4.93
CA PHE A 122 -23.20 10.42 5.98
C PHE A 122 -24.08 11.45 6.68
#